data_AF-A0AAJ0TA21-F1
#
_entry.id   AF-A0AAJ0TA21-F1
#
_cell.length_a   1.000
_cell.length_b   1.000
_cell.length_c   1.000
_cell.angle_alpha   90.00
_cell.angle_beta   90.00
_cell.angle_gamma   90.00
#
_symmetry.space_group_name_H-M   'P 1'
#
loop_
_entity.id
_entity.type
_entity.pdbx_description
1 polymer ?
#
loop_
_entity_poly.entity_id
_entity_poly.type
_entity_poly.pdbx_seq_one_letter_code
_entity_poly.pdbx_strand_id
1 'polypeptide(L)'
;MKGYVYTLEIVIGMILMLVTFVSLFSSQPSKPEIEVTVIKQSGFNSLDFINKEGLLREIVQNNSEAELESRLSALLSKSLKPEVEICAETCGTTGVSTTGNVITLDYYVSAFNENYMGRRVKLWLWRK
;
A
#
# COMPACT_ATOMS: atom_id res chain seq x y z
N MET A 1 16.53 16.76 -57.93
CA MET A 1 16.89 17.16 -56.54
C MET A 1 15.70 17.54 -55.66
N LYS A 2 14.55 18.03 -56.19
CA LYS A 2 13.36 18.36 -55.38
C LYS A 2 12.74 17.17 -54.62
N GLY A 3 12.79 15.96 -55.20
CA GLY A 3 12.24 14.75 -54.55
C GLY A 3 12.97 14.32 -53.27
N TYR A 4 14.30 14.50 -53.23
CA TYR A 4 15.11 14.17 -52.04
C TYR A 4 14.82 15.10 -50.85
N VAL A 5 14.56 16.38 -51.15
CA VAL A 5 14.16 17.36 -50.13
C VAL A 5 12.78 17.00 -49.56
N TYR A 6 11.84 16.59 -50.40
CA TYR A 6 10.50 16.17 -49.99
C TYR A 6 10.52 14.90 -49.12
N THR A 7 11.35 13.92 -49.47
CA THR A 7 11.52 12.71 -48.65
C THR A 7 12.15 13.01 -47.29
N LEU A 8 13.06 13.99 -47.23
CA LEU A 8 13.73 14.38 -45.98
C LEU A 8 12.76 15.10 -45.04
N GLU A 9 11.90 15.96 -45.58
CA GLU A 9 10.85 16.66 -44.85
C GLU A 9 9.83 15.69 -44.22
N ILE A 10 9.43 14.65 -44.96
CA ILE A 10 8.54 13.60 -44.45
C ILE A 10 9.20 12.81 -43.31
N VAL A 11 10.48 12.48 -43.43
CA VAL A 11 11.21 11.74 -42.38
C VAL A 11 11.32 12.58 -41.10
N ILE A 12 11.61 13.88 -41.21
CA ILE A 12 11.60 14.80 -40.07
C ILE A 12 10.21 14.85 -39.42
N GLY A 13 9.15 14.93 -40.23
CA GLY A 13 7.77 14.90 -39.75
C GLY A 13 7.44 13.63 -38.96
N MET A 14 7.85 12.46 -39.45
CA MET A 14 7.66 11.19 -38.74
C MET A 14 8.44 11.14 -37.42
N ILE A 15 9.68 11.62 -37.40
CA ILE A 15 10.49 11.67 -36.18
C ILE A 15 9.86 12.60 -35.15
N LEU A 16 9.37 13.78 -35.57
CA LEU A 16 8.68 14.72 -34.69
C LEU A 16 7.39 14.12 -34.11
N MET A 17 6.59 13.42 -34.91
CA MET A 17 5.41 12.71 -34.41
C MET A 17 5.79 11.64 -33.38
N LEU A 18 6.86 10.88 -33.62
CA LEU A 18 7.29 9.81 -32.73
C LEU A 18 7.84 10.37 -31.41
N VAL A 19 8.63 11.45 -31.46
CA VAL A 19 9.14 12.15 -30.28
C VAL A 19 8.01 12.76 -29.46
N THR A 20 7.03 13.39 -30.10
CA THR A 20 5.85 13.94 -29.40
C THR A 20 5.01 12.85 -28.76
N PHE A 21 4.81 11.72 -29.44
CA PHE A 21 4.11 10.57 -28.87
C PHE A 21 4.86 10.02 -27.64
N VAL A 22 6.16 9.76 -27.77
CA VAL A 22 6.97 9.25 -26.65
C VAL A 22 6.99 10.25 -25.50
N SER A 23 7.14 11.55 -25.77
CA SER A 23 7.15 12.59 -24.74
C SER A 23 5.82 12.66 -23.99
N LEU A 24 4.69 12.61 -24.69
CA LEU A 24 3.36 12.68 -24.08
C LEU A 24 3.03 11.45 -23.23
N PHE A 25 3.48 10.26 -23.65
CA PHE A 25 3.16 9.00 -22.96
C PHE A 25 4.25 8.52 -22.00
N SER A 26 5.44 9.14 -21.98
CA SER A 26 6.50 8.82 -21.01
C SER A 26 6.13 9.12 -19.56
N SER A 27 5.19 10.05 -19.34
CA SER A 27 4.80 10.54 -18.02
C SER A 27 3.51 9.92 -17.50
N GLN A 28 3.26 8.63 -17.77
CA GLN A 28 2.20 7.93 -17.07
C GLN A 28 2.54 7.89 -15.57
N PRO A 29 1.64 8.34 -14.66
CA PRO A 29 1.91 8.32 -13.24
C PRO A 29 2.21 6.89 -12.78
N SER A 30 3.23 6.75 -11.95
CA SER A 30 3.69 5.48 -11.40
C SER A 30 2.58 4.85 -10.54
N LYS A 31 1.83 3.92 -11.14
CA LYS A 31 0.69 3.17 -10.58
C LYS A 31 -0.54 4.05 -10.21
N PRO A 32 -1.76 3.56 -10.49
CA PRO A 32 -2.97 4.31 -10.17
C PRO A 32 -3.11 4.43 -8.64
N GLU A 33 -3.20 5.67 -8.15
CA GLU A 33 -3.50 6.03 -6.74
C GLU A 33 -4.75 5.29 -6.19
N ILE A 34 -5.65 4.92 -7.10
CA ILE A 34 -6.82 4.07 -6.84
C ILE A 34 -6.43 2.74 -6.19
N GLU A 35 -5.37 2.10 -6.67
CA GLU A 35 -4.96 0.78 -6.17
C GLU A 35 -4.40 0.85 -4.75
N VAL A 36 -3.65 1.90 -4.43
CA VAL A 36 -3.16 2.17 -3.07
C VAL A 36 -4.34 2.38 -2.12
N THR A 37 -5.34 3.16 -2.56
CA THR A 37 -6.55 3.44 -1.78
C THR A 37 -7.35 2.17 -1.51
N VAL A 38 -7.51 1.30 -2.52
CA VAL A 38 -8.23 0.02 -2.36
C VAL A 38 -7.51 -0.90 -1.37
N ILE A 39 -6.18 -1.03 -1.45
CA ILE A 39 -5.42 -1.87 -0.51
C ILE A 39 -5.52 -1.30 0.91
N LYS A 40 -5.39 0.02 1.06
CA LYS A 40 -5.53 0.69 2.37
C LYS A 40 -6.93 0.49 2.96
N GLN A 41 -7.98 0.62 2.15
CA GLN A 41 -9.35 0.38 2.58
C GLN A 41 -9.58 -1.08 2.97
N SER A 42 -9.02 -2.02 2.20
CA SER A 42 -9.10 -3.45 2.53
C SER A 42 -8.44 -3.74 3.87
N GLY A 43 -7.24 -3.20 4.12
CA GLY A 43 -6.54 -3.33 5.40
C GLY A 43 -7.34 -2.75 6.57
N PHE A 44 -7.89 -1.55 6.38
CA PHE A 44 -8.76 -0.91 7.38
C PHE A 44 -10.00 -1.76 7.68
N ASN A 45 -10.70 -2.24 6.65
CA ASN A 45 -11.91 -3.06 6.81
C ASN A 45 -11.60 -4.37 7.54
N SER A 46 -10.45 -4.99 7.27
CA SER A 46 -10.04 -6.20 7.98
C SER A 46 -9.78 -5.95 9.47
N LEU A 47 -9.10 -4.85 9.82
CA LEU A 47 -8.90 -4.47 11.24
C LEU A 47 -10.21 -4.10 11.93
N ASP A 48 -11.08 -3.35 11.25
CA ASP A 48 -12.41 -2.99 11.76
C ASP A 48 -13.30 -4.23 11.99
N PHE A 49 -13.21 -5.21 11.10
CA PHE A 49 -13.89 -6.49 11.26
C PHE A 49 -13.41 -7.23 12.52
N ILE A 50 -12.10 -7.39 12.70
CA ILE A 50 -11.51 -8.04 13.91
C ILE A 50 -11.89 -7.26 15.18
N ASN A 51 -11.98 -5.93 15.10
CA ASN A 51 -12.43 -5.10 16.23
C ASN A 51 -13.92 -5.31 16.55
N LYS A 52 -14.77 -5.43 15.52
CA LYS A 52 -16.20 -5.70 15.69
C LYS A 52 -16.48 -7.09 16.27
N GLU A 53 -15.61 -8.07 16.01
CA GLU A 53 -15.62 -9.37 16.67
C GLU A 53 -15.18 -9.31 18.15
N GLY A 54 -14.73 -8.15 18.63
CA GLY A 54 -14.25 -7.96 20.01
C GLY A 54 -12.81 -8.43 20.25
N LEU A 55 -12.16 -9.00 19.24
CA LEU A 55 -10.86 -9.66 19.37
C LEU A 55 -9.68 -8.69 19.28
N LEU A 56 -9.81 -7.60 18.49
CA LEU A 56 -8.66 -6.71 18.24
C LEU A 56 -8.07 -6.15 19.54
N ARG A 57 -8.94 -5.75 20.46
CA ARG A 57 -8.53 -5.13 21.73
C ARG A 57 -7.82 -6.11 22.66
N GLU A 58 -8.30 -7.35 22.72
CA GLU A 58 -7.66 -8.44 23.47
C GLU A 58 -6.27 -8.76 22.90
N ILE A 59 -6.16 -8.89 21.58
CA ILE A 59 -4.91 -9.18 20.89
C ILE A 59 -3.88 -8.06 21.13
N VAL A 60 -4.34 -6.81 21.07
CA VAL A 60 -3.52 -5.63 21.37
C VAL A 60 -3.09 -5.59 22.83
N GLN A 61 -3.93 -6.06 23.76
CA GLN A 61 -3.59 -6.12 25.18
C GLN A 61 -2.53 -7.17 25.46
N ASN A 62 -2.64 -8.32 24.80
CA ASN A 62 -1.69 -9.41 24.93
C ASN A 62 -0.40 -9.18 24.11
N ASN A 63 -0.30 -8.06 23.38
CA ASN A 63 0.80 -7.74 22.48
C ASN A 63 1.12 -8.88 21.48
N SER A 64 0.07 -9.54 20.99
CA SER A 64 0.18 -10.76 20.17
C SER A 64 0.16 -10.40 18.68
N GLU A 65 1.29 -9.89 18.18
CA GLU A 65 1.45 -9.47 16.77
C GLU A 65 1.23 -10.62 15.79
N ALA A 66 1.81 -11.79 16.08
CA ALA A 66 1.70 -12.99 15.25
C ALA A 66 0.25 -13.48 15.11
N GLU A 67 -0.57 -13.36 16.16
CA GLU A 67 -1.99 -13.71 16.09
C GLU A 67 -2.75 -12.74 15.19
N LEU A 68 -2.47 -11.43 15.33
CA LEU A 68 -3.10 -10.41 14.50
C LEU A 68 -2.75 -10.58 13.02
N GLU A 69 -1.48 -10.86 12.71
CA GLU A 69 -1.00 -11.14 11.35
C GLU A 69 -1.65 -12.38 10.74
N SER A 70 -1.82 -13.45 11.52
CA SER A 70 -2.49 -14.68 11.07
C SER A 70 -3.94 -14.42 10.69
N ARG A 71 -4.69 -13.69 11.54
CA ARG A 71 -6.08 -13.31 11.27
C ARG A 71 -6.20 -12.38 10.06
N LEU A 72 -5.33 -11.38 9.97
CA LEU A 72 -5.30 -10.48 8.81
C LEU A 72 -4.96 -11.22 7.52
N SER A 73 -4.04 -12.18 7.56
CA SER A 73 -3.69 -13.02 6.41
C SER A 73 -4.85 -13.89 5.94
N ALA A 74 -5.79 -14.24 6.83
CA ALA A 74 -7.00 -14.98 6.50
C ALA A 74 -8.09 -14.09 5.87
N LEU A 75 -8.14 -12.81 6.24
CA LEU A 75 -9.14 -11.84 5.73
C LEU A 75 -8.69 -11.13 4.45
N LEU A 76 -7.39 -10.91 4.29
CA LEU A 76 -6.83 -10.22 3.13
C LEU A 76 -6.69 -11.16 1.93
N SER A 77 -6.62 -10.57 0.74
CA SER A 77 -6.31 -11.33 -0.48
C SER A 77 -4.95 -12.02 -0.34
N LYS A 78 -4.84 -13.28 -0.82
CA LYS A 78 -3.61 -14.09 -0.76
C LYS A 78 -2.39 -13.41 -1.41
N SER A 79 -2.64 -12.47 -2.31
CA SER A 79 -1.63 -11.65 -3.01
C SER A 79 -0.97 -10.59 -2.12
N LEU A 80 -1.57 -10.26 -0.98
CA LEU A 80 -1.04 -9.31 -0.01
C LEU A 80 -0.35 -10.05 1.13
N LYS A 81 0.73 -9.45 1.63
CA LYS A 81 1.39 -9.85 2.86
C LYS A 81 1.16 -8.75 3.91
N PRO A 82 0.48 -9.08 5.03
CA PRO A 82 0.42 -8.19 6.18
C PRO A 82 1.63 -8.41 7.10
N GLU A 83 2.06 -7.33 7.72
CA GLU A 83 2.96 -7.33 8.88
C GLU A 83 2.47 -6.28 9.86
N VAL A 84 2.52 -6.57 11.15
CA VAL A 84 1.91 -5.74 12.19
C VAL A 84 2.87 -5.50 13.34
N GLU A 85 2.87 -4.27 13.83
CA GLU A 85 3.54 -3.92 15.08
C GLU A 85 2.56 -3.21 16.02
N ILE A 86 2.56 -3.61 17.29
CA ILE A 86 1.75 -3.01 18.34
C ILE A 86 2.65 -2.16 19.22
N CYS A 87 2.49 -0.83 19.16
CA CYS A 87 3.33 0.11 19.88
C CYS A 87 2.52 1.14 20.68
N ALA A 88 3.15 1.83 21.63
CA ALA A 88 2.52 2.94 22.35
C ALA A 88 2.75 4.28 21.64
N GLU A 89 4.01 4.70 21.49
CA GLU A 89 4.37 6.00 20.88
C GLU A 89 5.05 5.84 19.52
N THR A 90 6.09 5.01 19.46
CA THR A 90 6.89 4.75 18.26
C THR A 90 6.84 3.28 17.91
N CYS A 91 6.40 2.97 16.69
CA CYS A 91 6.55 1.64 16.11
C CYS A 91 7.85 1.65 15.31
N GLY A 92 8.63 0.60 15.45
CA GLY A 92 9.74 0.29 14.57
C GLY A 92 9.27 0.00 13.13
N THR A 93 10.20 -0.48 12.33
CA THR A 93 9.96 -0.98 10.97
C THR A 93 10.67 -2.31 10.78
N THR A 94 10.88 -3.04 11.86
CA THR A 94 11.74 -4.22 11.90
C THR A 94 10.99 -5.37 11.22
N GLY A 95 11.47 -5.85 10.07
CA GLY A 95 10.84 -6.94 9.31
C GLY A 95 10.12 -6.51 8.03
N VAL A 96 9.79 -5.21 7.92
CA VAL A 96 9.12 -4.63 6.77
C VAL A 96 9.97 -4.75 5.51
N SER A 97 9.36 -5.23 4.42
CA SER A 97 10.01 -5.33 3.11
C SER A 97 10.58 -3.98 2.68
N THR A 98 11.90 -3.92 2.43
CA THR A 98 12.58 -2.75 1.87
C THR A 98 12.48 -2.69 0.35
N THR A 99 12.00 -3.77 -0.27
CA THR A 99 11.88 -3.95 -1.71
C THR A 99 10.42 -3.87 -2.13
N GLY A 100 9.92 -2.66 -2.44
CA GLY A 100 8.62 -2.46 -3.07
C GLY A 100 7.78 -1.31 -2.51
N ASN A 101 6.57 -1.14 -3.07
CA ASN A 101 5.59 -0.19 -2.55
C ASN A 101 4.90 -0.79 -1.33
N VAL A 102 5.33 -0.37 -0.15
CA VAL A 102 4.70 -0.73 1.11
C VAL A 102 3.63 0.32 1.44
N ILE A 103 2.43 -0.14 1.71
CA ILE A 103 1.30 0.68 2.13
C ILE A 103 1.18 0.58 3.64
N THR A 104 1.09 1.71 4.30
CA THR A 104 1.03 1.80 5.76
C THR A 104 -0.35 2.27 6.23
N LEU A 105 -0.79 1.69 7.34
CA LEU A 105 -2.02 2.07 8.01
C LEU A 105 -1.82 2.04 9.52
N ASP A 106 -2.20 3.14 10.18
CA ASP A 106 -2.20 3.25 11.63
C ASP A 106 -3.63 3.11 12.16
N TYR A 107 -3.83 2.23 13.12
CA TYR A 107 -5.11 2.02 13.81
C TYR A 107 -4.91 2.20 15.31
N TYR A 108 -5.71 3.06 15.95
CA TYR A 108 -5.53 3.42 17.35
C TYR A 108 -6.55 2.72 18.25
N VAL A 109 -6.08 2.13 19.33
CA VAL A 109 -6.87 1.45 20.36
C VAL A 109 -6.67 2.16 21.69
N SER A 110 -7.70 2.86 22.16
CA SER A 110 -7.62 3.72 23.34
C SER A 110 -7.82 2.97 24.66
N ALA A 111 -8.83 2.10 24.77
CA ALA A 111 -9.18 1.41 26.02
C ALA A 111 -9.84 0.05 25.79
N PHE A 112 -9.68 -0.83 26.77
CA PHE A 112 -10.32 -2.15 26.85
C PHE A 112 -10.51 -2.57 28.31
N ASN A 113 -11.68 -3.12 28.67
CA ASN A 113 -12.02 -3.57 30.02
C ASN A 113 -11.60 -2.58 31.12
N GLU A 114 -12.09 -1.34 31.03
CA GLU A 114 -11.84 -0.24 31.99
C GLU A 114 -10.37 0.22 32.12
N ASN A 115 -9.44 -0.43 31.40
CA ASN A 115 -8.04 -0.04 31.35
C ASN A 115 -7.76 0.83 30.13
N TYR A 116 -7.14 1.99 30.37
CA TYR A 116 -6.56 2.79 29.30
C TYR A 116 -5.31 2.10 28.76
N MET A 117 -5.26 1.90 27.46
CA MET A 117 -4.16 1.21 26.79
C MET A 117 -3.32 2.16 25.94
N GLY A 118 -3.95 3.11 25.26
CA GLY A 118 -3.26 4.09 24.40
C GLY A 118 -2.30 3.44 23.40
N ARG A 119 -2.72 2.38 22.70
CA ARG A 119 -1.87 1.63 21.76
C ARG A 119 -2.20 1.99 20.32
N ARG A 120 -1.17 1.96 19.47
CA ARG A 120 -1.27 2.04 18.02
C ARG A 120 -0.88 0.69 17.42
N VAL A 121 -1.74 0.18 16.55
CA VAL A 121 -1.48 -0.94 15.66
C VAL A 121 -1.03 -0.36 14.33
N LYS A 122 0.21 -0.61 13.95
CA LYS A 122 0.74 -0.23 12.65
C LYS A 122 0.75 -1.44 11.74
N LEU A 123 0.04 -1.33 10.62
CA LEU A 123 -0.11 -2.37 9.62
C LEU A 123 0.65 -1.96 8.36
N TRP A 124 1.56 -2.83 7.93
CA TRP A 124 2.23 -2.75 6.64
C TRP A 124 1.62 -3.78 5.68
N LEU A 125 1.33 -3.34 4.47
CA LEU A 125 0.77 -4.17 3.40
C LEU A 125 1.59 -4.00 2.13
N TRP A 126 2.03 -5.11 1.55
CA TRP A 126 2.64 -5.11 0.22
C TRP A 126 2.23 -6.36 -0.54
N ARG A 127 2.43 -6.33 -1.86
CA ARG A 127 2.24 -7.53 -2.69
C ARG A 127 3.42 -8.49 -2.53
N LYS A 128 3.10 -9.76 -2.44
CA LYS A 128 4.08 -10.86 -2.49
C LYS A 128 4.71 -10.97 -3.87
#